data_AF-A0A5J4RWD6-F1
#
_entry.id   AF-A0A5J4RWD6-F1
#
_cell.length_a   1.000
_cell.length_b   1.000
_cell.length_c   1.000
_cell.angle_alpha   90.00
_cell.angle_beta   90.00
_cell.angle_gamma   90.00
#
_symmetry.space_group_name_H-M   'P 1'
#
loop_
_entity.id
_entity.type
_entity.pdbx_description
1 polymer ?
#
loop_
_entity_poly.entity_id
_entity_poly.type
_entity_poly.pdbx_seq_one_letter_code
_entity_poly.pdbx_strand_id
1 'polypeptide(L)'
;MVANIVQGRGFRGVVGYVLDKNKAQLLYAEGIRLKDKDSITHSFITQNQMNPKITKPVAHISLDFSMQDKERLTDKAMVGIALEYMQKMGYENTQYIIARHHDTDHPHVHLVINRIDNDGKRITDQNEKFRSTKICMELTKKYGLYIASGKENVKRERLKEPDKTKYEIYDTIKAIIPGCKNWRELTAELKKQGITTEFRYN
;
A
#
# COMPACT_ATOMS: atom_id res chain seq x y z
N MET A 1 -1.20 4.80 9.45
CA MET A 1 -1.49 4.56 8.02
C MET A 1 -0.51 3.54 7.46
N VAL A 2 -0.95 2.68 6.54
CA VAL A 2 -0.13 1.72 5.80
C VAL A 2 -0.38 1.91 4.31
N ALA A 3 0.61 1.60 3.46
CA ALA A 3 0.45 1.65 2.02
C ALA A 3 0.75 0.31 1.37
N ASN A 4 -0.10 -0.11 0.44
CA ASN A 4 0.16 -1.27 -0.41
C ASN A 4 0.38 -0.80 -1.86
N ILE A 5 1.46 -1.27 -2.49
CA ILE A 5 1.86 -0.86 -3.84
C ILE A 5 1.78 -2.05 -4.78
N VAL A 6 1.00 -1.90 -5.85
CA VAL A 6 0.84 -2.87 -6.93
C VAL A 6 1.25 -2.23 -8.26
N GLN A 7 2.10 -2.93 -9.01
CA GLN A 7 2.49 -2.51 -10.35
C GLN A 7 1.64 -3.23 -11.40
N GLY A 8 1.08 -2.48 -12.34
CA GLY A 8 0.17 -3.01 -13.37
C GLY A 8 0.67 -2.77 -14.79
N ARG A 9 0.20 -3.61 -15.73
CA ARG A 9 0.54 -3.53 -17.16
C ARG A 9 -0.37 -2.60 -17.96
N GLY A 10 -1.51 -2.18 -17.41
CA GLY A 10 -2.47 -1.34 -18.13
C GLY A 10 -3.51 -0.69 -17.24
N PHE A 11 -4.03 0.45 -17.69
CA PHE A 11 -4.88 1.33 -16.87
C PHE A 11 -6.35 0.92 -16.86
N ARG A 12 -6.88 0.30 -17.93
CA ARG A 12 -8.32 -0.01 -18.04
C ARG A 12 -8.85 -0.81 -16.84
N GLY A 13 -8.15 -1.87 -16.45
CA GLY A 13 -8.57 -2.71 -15.32
C GLY A 13 -8.56 -1.97 -13.99
N VAL A 14 -7.46 -1.27 -13.68
CA VAL A 14 -7.34 -0.53 -12.41
C VAL A 14 -8.30 0.66 -12.35
N VAL A 15 -8.50 1.41 -13.44
CA VAL A 15 -9.49 2.50 -13.49
C VAL A 15 -10.90 1.96 -13.34
N GLY A 16 -11.21 0.84 -13.99
CA GLY A 16 -12.49 0.14 -13.86
C GLY A 16 -12.81 -0.20 -12.41
N TYR A 17 -11.84 -0.83 -11.73
CA TYR A 17 -11.90 -1.21 -10.31
C TYR A 17 -11.98 0.00 -9.37
N VAL A 18 -11.06 0.96 -9.51
CA VAL A 18 -10.95 2.11 -8.59
C VAL A 18 -12.13 3.07 -8.70
N LEU A 19 -12.79 3.15 -9.86
CA LEU A 19 -13.95 4.01 -10.08
C LEU A 19 -15.28 3.24 -10.13
N ASP A 20 -15.38 2.09 -9.47
CA ASP A 20 -16.65 1.37 -9.37
C ASP A 20 -17.70 2.23 -8.64
N LYS A 21 -18.75 2.66 -9.38
CA LYS A 21 -19.70 3.69 -8.95
C LYS A 21 -20.48 3.31 -7.68
N ASN A 22 -20.58 2.03 -7.38
CA ASN A 22 -21.32 1.54 -6.21
C ASN A 22 -20.53 1.68 -4.90
N LYS A 23 -19.21 1.88 -5.00
CA LYS A 23 -18.30 1.76 -3.86
C LYS A 23 -17.24 2.86 -3.81
N ALA A 24 -17.15 3.70 -4.84
CA ALA A 24 -16.06 4.64 -5.01
C ALA A 24 -16.51 6.07 -5.27
N GLN A 25 -15.74 7.02 -4.75
CA GLN A 25 -15.85 8.44 -5.02
C GLN A 25 -14.50 8.95 -5.52
N LEU A 26 -14.47 9.55 -6.72
CA LEU A 26 -13.28 10.26 -7.21
C LEU A 26 -13.12 11.56 -6.42
N LEU A 27 -11.99 11.70 -5.72
CA LEU A 27 -11.72 12.86 -4.88
C LEU A 27 -10.84 13.91 -5.56
N TYR A 28 -9.87 13.46 -6.36
CA TYR A 28 -8.90 14.35 -7.01
C TYR A 28 -8.34 13.71 -8.28
N ALA A 29 -7.92 14.53 -9.24
CA ALA A 29 -7.23 14.09 -10.45
C ALA A 29 -6.28 15.17 -10.95
N GLU A 30 -5.14 14.76 -11.51
CA GLU A 30 -4.12 15.64 -12.09
C GLU A 30 -3.78 15.17 -13.51
N GLY A 31 -3.83 16.09 -14.48
CA GLY A 31 -3.51 15.78 -15.89
C GLY A 31 -4.48 14.80 -16.60
N ILE A 32 -5.69 14.59 -16.08
CA ILE A 32 -6.66 13.58 -16.57
C ILE A 32 -7.95 14.24 -17.07
N ARG A 33 -8.50 13.75 -18.20
CA ARG A 33 -9.83 14.15 -18.69
C ARG A 33 -10.95 13.36 -18.00
N LEU A 34 -11.78 14.04 -17.20
CA LEU A 34 -12.79 13.45 -16.30
C LEU A 34 -14.21 13.28 -16.91
N LYS A 35 -14.33 12.94 -18.19
CA LYS A 35 -15.66 12.75 -18.81
C LYS A 35 -16.32 11.44 -18.37
N ASP A 36 -15.59 10.34 -18.47
CA ASP A 36 -16.02 8.97 -18.18
C ASP A 36 -14.79 8.07 -17.96
N LYS A 37 -15.01 6.80 -17.60
CA LYS A 37 -13.92 5.84 -17.34
C LYS A 37 -13.02 5.62 -18.57
N ASP A 38 -13.57 5.69 -19.77
CA ASP A 38 -12.81 5.50 -21.00
C ASP A 38 -11.91 6.70 -21.29
N SER A 39 -12.42 7.92 -21.11
CA SER A 39 -11.65 9.17 -21.19
C SER A 39 -10.50 9.21 -20.16
N ILE A 40 -10.77 8.77 -18.93
CA ILE A 40 -9.73 8.66 -17.88
C ILE A 40 -8.66 7.65 -18.29
N THR A 41 -9.10 6.46 -18.72
CA THR A 41 -8.19 5.39 -19.19
C THR A 41 -7.35 5.87 -20.37
N HIS A 42 -7.97 6.58 -21.33
CA HIS A 42 -7.29 7.10 -22.51
C HIS A 42 -6.25 8.15 -22.14
N SER A 43 -6.56 9.05 -21.19
CA SER A 43 -5.60 10.05 -20.71
C SER A 43 -4.30 9.41 -20.20
N PHE A 44 -4.42 8.35 -19.39
CA PHE A 44 -3.26 7.58 -18.92
C PHE A 44 -2.50 6.86 -20.03
N ILE A 45 -3.23 6.25 -20.98
CA ILE A 45 -2.61 5.54 -22.11
C ILE A 45 -1.84 6.50 -23.00
N THR A 46 -2.34 7.71 -23.24
CA THR A 46 -1.66 8.74 -24.04
C THR A 46 -0.29 9.09 -23.46
N GLN A 47 -0.19 9.35 -22.15
CA GLN A 47 1.12 9.62 -21.54
C GLN A 47 2.02 8.36 -21.56
N ASN A 48 1.46 7.16 -21.40
CA ASN A 48 2.24 5.93 -21.49
C ASN A 48 2.92 5.74 -22.86
N GLN A 49 2.35 6.28 -23.95
CA GLN A 49 2.94 6.23 -25.28
C GLN A 49 4.25 7.05 -25.41
N MET A 50 4.54 7.94 -24.47
CA MET A 50 5.83 8.66 -24.44
C MET A 50 7.01 7.73 -24.17
N ASN A 51 6.77 6.55 -23.56
CA ASN A 51 7.81 5.56 -23.32
C ASN A 51 7.29 4.12 -23.44
N PRO A 52 7.10 3.62 -24.68
CA PRO A 52 6.48 2.32 -24.93
C PRO A 52 7.32 1.12 -24.47
N LYS A 53 8.59 1.34 -24.07
CA LYS A 53 9.47 0.29 -23.55
C LYS A 53 9.08 -0.15 -22.13
N ILE A 54 8.30 0.65 -21.40
CA ILE A 54 7.90 0.35 -20.02
C ILE A 54 6.69 -0.58 -20.00
N THR A 55 6.89 -1.83 -19.59
CA THR A 55 5.85 -2.88 -19.59
C THR A 55 4.89 -2.82 -18.40
N LYS A 56 5.23 -2.05 -17.35
CA LYS A 56 4.43 -1.85 -16.14
C LYS A 56 4.31 -0.37 -15.79
N PRO A 57 3.50 0.41 -16.54
CA PRO A 57 3.39 1.85 -16.35
C PRO A 57 2.48 2.25 -15.18
N VAL A 58 1.70 1.32 -14.63
CA VAL A 58 0.76 1.63 -13.53
C VAL A 58 1.46 1.49 -12.19
N ALA A 59 1.34 2.51 -11.34
CA ALA A 59 1.46 2.36 -9.90
C ALA A 59 0.07 2.52 -9.27
N HIS A 60 -0.45 1.43 -8.70
CA HIS A 60 -1.68 1.43 -7.91
C HIS A 60 -1.30 1.33 -6.45
N ILE A 61 -1.66 2.35 -5.67
CA ILE A 61 -1.32 2.42 -4.25
C ILE A 61 -2.62 2.55 -3.45
N SER A 62 -2.85 1.67 -2.47
CA SER A 62 -3.84 1.95 -1.42
C SER A 62 -3.13 2.63 -0.26
N LEU A 63 -3.75 3.68 0.29
CA LEU A 63 -3.41 4.23 1.60
C LEU A 63 -4.52 3.85 2.57
N ASP A 64 -4.17 2.97 3.50
CA ASP A 64 -5.08 2.34 4.44
C ASP A 64 -4.91 2.98 5.82
N PHE A 65 -6.02 3.47 6.37
CA PHE A 65 -6.04 4.18 7.65
C PHE A 65 -6.68 3.35 8.76
N SER A 66 -6.37 3.71 10.00
CA SER A 66 -6.92 3.02 11.15
C SER A 66 -8.38 3.39 11.38
N MET A 67 -9.16 2.45 11.90
CA MET A 67 -10.55 2.72 12.30
C MET A 67 -10.66 3.80 13.38
N GLN A 68 -9.63 3.89 14.23
CA GLN A 68 -9.52 4.90 15.28
C GLN A 68 -9.38 6.33 14.72
N ASP A 69 -9.04 6.46 13.44
CA ASP A 69 -8.90 7.74 12.76
C ASP A 69 -10.15 8.12 11.95
N LYS A 70 -11.19 7.27 11.92
CA LYS A 70 -12.32 7.41 10.98
C LYS A 70 -12.98 8.79 11.02
N GLU A 71 -13.24 9.34 12.20
CA GLU A 71 -13.95 10.61 12.37
C GLU A 71 -13.18 11.83 11.81
N ARG A 72 -11.85 11.77 11.81
CA ARG A 72 -10.99 12.85 11.30
C ARG A 72 -10.64 12.70 9.81
N LEU A 73 -10.94 11.56 9.20
CA LEU A 73 -10.61 11.26 7.79
C LEU A 73 -11.72 11.73 6.84
N THR A 74 -11.88 13.05 6.79
CA THR A 74 -12.66 13.72 5.73
C THR A 74 -11.98 13.55 4.37
N ASP A 75 -12.73 13.67 3.27
CA ASP A 75 -12.18 13.58 1.92
C ASP A 75 -11.02 14.56 1.71
N LYS A 76 -11.17 15.80 2.18
CA LYS A 76 -10.13 16.83 2.12
C LYS A 76 -8.87 16.41 2.88
N ALA A 77 -9.01 15.83 4.07
CA ALA A 77 -7.88 15.36 4.86
C ALA A 77 -7.17 14.20 4.15
N MET A 78 -7.92 13.23 3.62
CA MET A 78 -7.36 12.08 2.91
C MET A 78 -6.64 12.50 1.62
N VAL A 79 -7.20 13.43 0.85
CA VAL A 79 -6.54 14.01 -0.34
C VAL A 79 -5.25 14.72 0.06
N GLY A 80 -5.27 15.55 1.11
CA GLY A 80 -4.07 16.26 1.58
C GLY A 80 -2.93 15.29 1.97
N ILE A 81 -3.26 14.25 2.74
CA ILE A 81 -2.29 13.22 3.13
C ILE A 81 -1.76 12.46 1.90
N ALA A 82 -2.65 12.12 0.95
CA ALA A 82 -2.28 11.40 -0.27
C ALA A 82 -1.37 12.23 -1.19
N LEU A 83 -1.63 13.53 -1.35
CA LEU A 83 -0.79 14.44 -2.12
C LEU A 83 0.61 14.57 -1.49
N GLU A 84 0.70 14.75 -0.16
CA GLU A 84 1.99 14.83 0.52
C GLU A 84 2.75 13.48 0.45
N TYR A 85 2.05 12.36 0.55
CA TYR A 85 2.62 11.03 0.32
C TYR A 85 3.20 10.91 -1.09
N MET A 86 2.45 11.29 -2.13
CA MET A 86 2.91 11.24 -3.52
C MET A 86 4.10 12.15 -3.77
N GLN A 87 4.10 13.37 -3.20
CA GLN A 87 5.24 14.28 -3.28
C GLN A 87 6.51 13.64 -2.70
N LYS A 88 6.45 13.10 -1.47
CA LYS A 88 7.60 12.42 -0.83
C LYS A 88 8.04 11.14 -1.58
N MET A 89 7.10 10.48 -2.27
CA MET A 89 7.41 9.33 -3.12
C MET A 89 8.01 9.72 -4.48
N GLY A 90 7.89 10.98 -4.90
CA GLY A 90 8.37 11.48 -6.19
C GLY A 90 7.38 11.30 -7.34
N TYR A 91 6.07 11.30 -7.05
CA TYR A 91 4.98 11.17 -8.02
C TYR A 91 4.29 12.52 -8.32
N GLU A 92 4.99 13.64 -8.21
CA GLU A 92 4.40 14.97 -8.45
C GLU A 92 4.31 15.35 -9.92
N ASN A 93 5.28 14.92 -10.75
CA ASN A 93 5.37 15.28 -12.17
C ASN A 93 4.71 14.23 -13.09
N THR A 94 3.48 13.81 -12.81
CA THR A 94 2.81 12.79 -13.62
C THR A 94 1.29 12.84 -13.49
N GLN A 95 0.58 12.10 -14.33
CA GLN A 95 -0.86 11.92 -14.21
C GLN A 95 -1.21 11.00 -13.03
N TYR A 96 -2.24 11.37 -12.28
CA TYR A 96 -2.82 10.50 -11.27
C TYR A 96 -4.29 10.80 -10.98
N ILE A 97 -4.96 9.84 -10.36
CA ILE A 97 -6.26 10.02 -9.71
C ILE A 97 -6.23 9.50 -8.28
N ILE A 98 -7.03 10.13 -7.41
CA ILE A 98 -7.27 9.72 -6.02
C ILE A 98 -8.75 9.41 -5.88
N ALA A 99 -9.07 8.18 -5.51
CA ALA A 99 -10.45 7.78 -5.23
C ALA A 99 -10.56 7.16 -3.84
N ARG A 100 -11.65 7.46 -3.14
CA ARG A 100 -12.00 6.84 -1.87
C ARG A 100 -12.94 5.68 -2.12
N HIS A 101 -12.72 4.56 -1.44
CA HIS A 101 -13.63 3.42 -1.43
C HIS A 101 -14.35 3.36 -0.07
N HIS A 102 -15.59 2.87 -0.09
CA HIS A 102 -16.47 2.69 1.08
C HIS A 102 -16.90 1.23 1.27
N ASP A 103 -16.17 0.29 0.66
CA ASP A 103 -16.49 -1.13 0.61
C ASP A 103 -15.98 -1.93 1.82
N THR A 104 -15.18 -1.31 2.68
CA THR A 104 -14.72 -1.89 3.95
C THR A 104 -14.90 -0.89 5.09
N ASP A 105 -14.86 -1.39 6.33
CA ASP A 105 -14.96 -0.52 7.51
C ASP A 105 -13.81 0.49 7.55
N HIS A 106 -12.61 0.05 7.17
CA HIS A 106 -11.37 0.84 7.24
C HIS A 106 -11.37 1.96 6.19
N PRO A 107 -11.19 3.23 6.59
CA PRO A 107 -11.05 4.32 5.63
C PRO A 107 -9.81 4.11 4.78
N HIS A 108 -9.94 4.20 3.46
CA HIS A 108 -8.82 4.07 2.54
C HIS A 108 -9.05 4.84 1.24
N VAL A 109 -7.96 5.23 0.60
CA VAL A 109 -7.95 5.81 -0.76
C VAL A 109 -7.05 5.00 -1.67
N HIS A 110 -7.43 4.93 -2.94
CA HIS A 110 -6.64 4.39 -4.01
C HIS A 110 -6.05 5.52 -4.86
N LEU A 111 -4.74 5.42 -5.09
CA LEU A 111 -3.98 6.25 -5.99
C LEU A 111 -3.71 5.43 -7.24
N VAL A 112 -4.13 5.92 -8.40
CA VAL A 112 -3.73 5.35 -9.70
C VAL A 112 -2.82 6.37 -10.35
N ILE A 113 -1.55 6.01 -10.50
CA ILE A 113 -0.48 6.91 -10.89
C ILE A 113 0.19 6.36 -12.14
N ASN A 114 0.56 7.23 -13.07
CA ASN A 114 1.41 6.88 -14.20
C ASN A 114 2.89 6.91 -13.77
N ARG A 115 3.62 5.83 -14.08
CA ARG A 115 5.07 5.78 -13.83
C ARG A 115 5.88 6.44 -14.93
N ILE A 116 5.24 6.95 -15.97
CA ILE A 116 5.88 7.80 -16.96
C ILE A 116 5.53 9.23 -16.59
N ASP A 117 6.55 10.03 -16.31
CA ASP A 117 6.39 11.43 -15.96
C ASP A 117 6.01 12.28 -17.18
N ASN A 118 5.78 13.57 -16.96
CA ASN A 118 5.42 14.51 -18.03
C ASN A 118 6.57 14.77 -19.02
N ASP A 119 7.79 14.28 -18.73
CA ASP A 119 8.96 14.34 -19.62
C ASP A 119 9.20 13.01 -20.36
N GLY A 120 8.31 12.02 -20.20
CA GLY A 120 8.42 10.70 -20.84
C GLY A 120 9.44 9.77 -20.16
N LYS A 121 9.97 10.14 -18.99
CA LYS A 121 10.91 9.31 -18.23
C LYS A 121 10.17 8.43 -17.23
N ARG A 122 10.77 7.29 -16.91
CA ARG A 122 10.24 6.37 -15.90
C ARG A 122 10.55 6.89 -14.51
N ILE A 123 9.52 7.07 -13.69
CA ILE A 123 9.65 7.33 -12.25
C ILE A 123 10.19 6.08 -11.56
N THR A 124 11.27 6.25 -10.79
CA THR A 124 11.99 5.16 -10.14
C THR A 124 11.13 4.40 -9.12
N ASP A 125 11.20 3.07 -9.16
CA ASP A 125 10.60 2.15 -8.18
C ASP A 125 11.64 1.57 -7.21
N GLN A 126 12.87 2.09 -7.24
CA GLN A 126 13.94 1.60 -6.39
C GLN A 126 13.57 1.77 -4.90
N ASN A 127 13.65 0.65 -4.16
CA ASN A 127 13.31 0.57 -2.74
C ASN A 127 11.94 1.16 -2.40
N GLU A 128 10.97 1.13 -3.34
CA GLU A 128 9.69 1.83 -3.19
C GLU A 128 8.91 1.42 -1.95
N LYS A 129 8.90 0.12 -1.63
CA LYS A 129 8.21 -0.40 -0.44
C LYS A 129 8.86 0.11 0.85
N PHE A 130 10.19 0.14 0.90
CA PHE A 130 10.92 0.65 2.06
C PHE A 130 10.69 2.15 2.25
N ARG A 131 10.83 2.94 1.17
CA ARG A 131 10.56 4.39 1.17
C ARG A 131 9.11 4.67 1.60
N SER A 132 8.16 3.95 1.03
CA SER A 132 6.73 4.06 1.33
C SER A 132 6.44 3.79 2.81
N THR A 133 6.99 2.72 3.40
CA THR A 133 6.81 2.43 4.83
C THR A 133 7.36 3.55 5.72
N LYS A 134 8.54 4.07 5.39
CA LYS A 134 9.14 5.20 6.13
C LYS A 134 8.25 6.44 6.05
N ILE A 135 7.78 6.79 4.85
CA ILE A 135 6.91 7.95 4.62
C ILE A 135 5.57 7.76 5.34
N CYS A 136 4.96 6.56 5.29
CA CYS A 136 3.72 6.28 6.02
C CYS A 136 3.88 6.52 7.53
N MET A 137 5.01 6.10 8.10
CA MET A 137 5.31 6.34 9.52
C MET A 137 5.52 7.84 9.81
N GLU A 138 6.28 8.55 8.97
CA GLU A 138 6.46 10.01 9.08
C GLU A 138 5.12 10.75 9.05
N LEU A 139 4.27 10.46 8.07
CA LEU A 139 2.95 11.10 7.94
C LEU A 139 2.00 10.69 9.05
N THR A 140 2.04 9.43 9.50
CA THR A 140 1.25 8.99 10.66
C THR A 140 1.59 9.83 11.89
N LYS A 141 2.87 10.08 12.15
CA LYS A 141 3.32 10.97 13.24
C LYS A 141 2.91 12.42 12.99
N LYS A 142 3.16 12.96 11.80
CA LYS A 142 2.87 14.36 11.43
C LYS A 142 1.41 14.73 11.63
N TYR A 143 0.49 13.86 11.21
CA TYR A 143 -0.95 14.08 11.29
C TYR A 143 -1.57 13.54 12.59
N GLY A 144 -0.75 13.08 13.54
CA GLY A 144 -1.22 12.51 14.81
C GLY A 144 -2.14 11.30 14.64
N LEU A 145 -2.02 10.58 13.52
CA LEU A 145 -2.82 9.40 13.21
C LEU A 145 -2.47 8.26 14.17
N TYR A 146 -3.39 7.32 14.32
CA TYR A 146 -3.19 6.18 15.21
C TYR A 146 -1.95 5.36 14.80
N ILE A 147 -1.04 5.23 15.76
CA ILE A 147 0.12 4.34 15.67
C ILE A 147 -0.25 3.06 16.40
N ALA A 148 -0.41 1.96 15.65
CA ALA A 148 -0.67 0.67 16.25
C ALA A 148 0.48 0.27 17.18
N SER A 149 0.15 -0.01 18.44
CA SER A 149 1.11 -0.40 19.49
C SER A 149 1.62 -1.84 19.36
N GLY A 150 1.20 -2.60 18.34
CA GLY A 150 1.66 -3.96 18.13
C GLY A 150 0.77 -4.77 17.19
N LYS A 151 0.97 -6.09 17.22
CA LYS A 151 0.26 -7.09 16.39
C LYS A 151 -1.00 -7.66 17.07
N GLU A 152 -1.51 -7.01 18.10
CA GLU A 152 -2.52 -7.58 19.00
C GLU A 152 -3.92 -7.60 18.38
N ASN A 153 -4.23 -6.67 17.48
CA ASN A 153 -5.56 -6.53 16.86
C ASN A 153 -5.66 -7.14 15.46
N VAL A 154 -4.85 -8.15 15.15
CA VAL A 154 -4.87 -8.81 13.85
C VAL A 154 -5.98 -9.86 13.86
N LYS A 155 -6.96 -9.71 12.96
CA LYS A 155 -8.02 -10.70 12.70
C LYS A 155 -7.42 -11.97 12.10
N ARG A 156 -6.94 -12.87 12.95
CA ARG A 156 -6.17 -14.07 12.58
C ARG A 156 -6.93 -14.97 11.62
N GLU A 157 -8.24 -15.05 11.78
CA GLU A 157 -9.17 -15.81 10.96
C GLU A 157 -9.26 -15.32 9.50
N ARG A 158 -8.85 -14.07 9.23
CA ARG A 158 -8.87 -13.47 7.88
C ARG A 158 -7.53 -13.54 7.17
N LEU A 159 -6.48 -14.02 7.84
CA LEU A 159 -5.15 -14.12 7.25
C LEU A 159 -5.15 -15.20 6.15
N LYS A 160 -4.53 -14.87 5.01
CA LYS A 160 -4.25 -15.81 3.93
C LYS A 160 -2.76 -16.17 3.94
N GLU A 161 -2.42 -17.26 3.28
CA GLU A 161 -1.00 -17.62 3.12
C GLU A 161 -0.26 -16.58 2.26
N PRO A 162 1.02 -16.26 2.58
CA PRO A 162 1.83 -16.87 3.65
C PRO A 162 1.70 -16.18 5.01
N ASP A 163 0.86 -15.15 5.14
CA ASP A 163 0.79 -14.34 6.37
C ASP A 163 0.18 -15.12 7.53
N LYS A 164 -0.78 -16.02 7.26
CA LYS A 164 -1.30 -16.95 8.26
C LYS A 164 -0.16 -17.77 8.88
N THR A 165 0.64 -18.48 8.08
CA THR A 165 1.81 -19.23 8.56
C THR A 165 2.80 -18.33 9.32
N LYS A 166 3.11 -17.11 8.85
CA LYS A 166 4.01 -16.20 9.57
C LYS A 166 3.52 -15.85 10.97
N TYR A 167 2.20 -15.71 11.13
CA TYR A 167 1.57 -15.40 12.40
C TYR A 167 1.55 -16.60 13.35
N GLU A 168 1.34 -17.81 12.82
CA GLU A 168 1.48 -19.06 13.58
C GLU A 168 2.92 -19.22 14.11
N ILE A 169 3.93 -18.94 13.27
CA ILE A 169 5.34 -18.93 13.67
C ILE A 169 5.58 -17.85 14.74
N TYR A 170 5.06 -16.63 14.56
CA TYR A 170 5.21 -15.54 15.53
C TYR A 170 4.62 -15.89 16.90
N ASP A 171 3.42 -16.46 16.94
CA ASP A 171 2.76 -16.82 18.21
C ASP A 171 3.51 -17.96 18.91
N THR A 172 3.98 -18.95 18.14
CA THR A 172 4.81 -20.04 18.65
C THR A 172 6.10 -19.52 19.27
N ILE A 173 6.80 -18.63 18.56
CA ILE A 173 8.01 -17.97 19.05
C ILE A 173 7.69 -17.17 20.33
N LYS A 174 6.61 -16.38 20.34
CA LYS A 174 6.20 -15.56 21.49
C LYS A 174 5.92 -16.42 22.73
N ALA A 175 5.33 -17.60 22.57
CA ALA A 175 5.03 -18.52 23.66
C ALA A 175 6.29 -19.22 24.21
N ILE A 176 7.24 -19.57 23.34
CA ILE A 176 8.44 -20.34 23.70
C ILE A 176 9.56 -19.46 24.26
N ILE A 177 9.75 -18.25 23.71
CA ILE A 177 10.86 -17.34 24.06
C ILE A 177 11.07 -17.16 25.57
N PRO A 178 10.03 -16.95 26.41
CA PRO A 178 10.24 -16.75 27.85
C PRO A 178 10.93 -17.93 28.56
N GLY A 179 10.83 -19.14 28.01
CA GLY A 179 11.43 -20.36 28.56
C GLY A 179 12.81 -20.72 28.02
N CYS A 180 13.31 -20.00 27.00
CA CYS A 180 14.58 -20.30 26.34
C CYS A 180 15.66 -19.28 26.70
N LYS A 181 16.85 -19.77 27.05
CA LYS A 181 18.00 -18.93 27.43
C LYS A 181 19.00 -18.69 26.30
N ASN A 182 18.93 -19.48 25.22
CA ASN A 182 19.86 -19.42 24.10
C ASN A 182 19.23 -19.98 22.82
N TRP A 183 19.91 -19.75 21.68
CA TRP A 183 19.47 -20.19 20.36
C TRP A 183 19.29 -21.71 20.24
N ARG A 184 20.10 -22.51 20.95
CA ARG A 184 20.01 -23.97 20.91
C ARG A 184 18.70 -24.47 21.52
N GLU A 185 18.33 -23.92 22.69
CA GLU A 185 17.06 -24.22 23.35
C GLU A 185 15.86 -23.76 22.50
N LEU A 186 15.91 -22.53 21.99
CA LEU A 186 14.84 -22.00 21.13
C LEU A 186 14.66 -22.86 19.87
N THR A 187 15.75 -23.24 19.21
CA THR A 187 15.72 -24.10 18.01
C THR A 187 15.14 -25.48 18.31
N ALA A 188 15.50 -26.07 19.45
CA ALA A 188 14.98 -27.38 19.86
C ALA A 188 13.46 -27.32 20.14
N GLU A 189 12.98 -26.30 20.83
CA GLU A 189 11.55 -26.12 21.11
C GLU A 189 10.74 -25.80 19.84
N LEU A 190 11.26 -24.96 18.94
CA LEU A 190 10.63 -24.69 17.64
C LEU A 190 10.53 -25.96 16.79
N LYS A 191 11.57 -26.80 16.80
CA LYS A 191 11.57 -28.08 16.08
C LYS A 191 10.49 -29.04 16.59
N LYS A 192 10.20 -29.06 17.90
CA LYS A 192 9.09 -29.86 18.46
C LYS A 192 7.73 -29.41 17.93
N GLN A 193 7.60 -28.14 17.56
CA GLN A 193 6.39 -27.57 16.94
C GLN A 193 6.39 -27.70 15.41
N GLY A 194 7.34 -28.45 14.82
CA GLY A 194 7.45 -28.61 13.37
C GLY A 194 8.06 -27.41 12.64
N ILE A 195 8.59 -26.42 13.36
CA ILE A 195 9.22 -25.22 12.78
C ILE A 195 10.73 -25.44 12.73
N THR A 196 11.28 -25.47 11.52
CA THR A 196 12.74 -25.55 11.30
C THR A 196 13.36 -24.15 11.24
N THR A 197 14.60 -24.03 11.69
CA THR A 197 15.35 -22.77 11.70
C THR A 197 16.66 -22.92 10.92
N GLU A 198 17.00 -21.91 10.12
CA GLU A 198 18.28 -21.81 9.42
C GLU A 198 18.92 -20.46 9.77
N PHE A 199 20.20 -20.46 10.15
CA PHE A 199 20.95 -19.25 10.46
C PHE A 199 21.81 -18.87 9.26
N ARG A 200 21.60 -17.66 8.73
CA ARG A 200 22.47 -17.08 7.70
C ARG A 200 23.60 -16.32 8.39
N TYR A 201 24.82 -16.82 8.22
CA TYR A 201 26.03 -16.10 8.58
C TYR A 201 26.43 -15.27 7.36
N ASN A 202 26.56 -13.95 7.57
CA ASN A 202 27.11 -13.03 6.57
C ASN A 202 28.63 -13.15 6.53
#